data_AF-A0A258CGM6-F1
#
_entry.id   AF-A0A258CGM6-F1
#
_cell.length_a   1.000
_cell.length_b   1.000
_cell.length_c   1.000
_cell.angle_alpha   90.00
_cell.angle_beta   90.00
_cell.angle_gamma   90.00
#
_symmetry.space_group_name_H-M   'P 1'
#
loop_
_entity.id
_entity.type
_entity.pdbx_description
1 polymer ?
#
loop_
_entity_poly.entity_id
_entity_poly.type
_entity_poly.pdbx_seq_one_letter_code
_entity_poly.pdbx_strand_id
1 'polypeptide(L)'
;NLRLEGPFDFSELLLEEHLQPLAELDDADSFYGRGPAFAGDDITYRLAGRLVADMLDKAEQPNGYVASLRFTHAQVLMPLAAFLGIAGASEPLPQSVLYSYKNSPWRSAKVSPMAANVQWEVYRNADNLTLIRMLHHERETAFGGTCQPYTGSRFFYTSSELRRCLLP
;
A
#
# COMPACT_ATOMS: atom_id res chain seq x y z
N ASN A 1 -13.09 21.70 1.01
CA ASN A 1 -13.86 22.74 1.72
C ASN A 1 -13.08 24.04 1.97
N LEU A 2 -11.76 24.10 1.76
CA LEU A 2 -10.93 25.31 1.93
C LEU A 2 -11.23 26.48 0.98
N ARG A 3 -11.87 26.25 -0.18
CA ARG A 3 -12.19 27.32 -1.15
C ARG A 3 -13.18 28.36 -0.62
N LEU A 4 -13.96 28.02 0.41
CA LEU A 4 -14.90 28.95 1.05
C LEU A 4 -14.22 29.88 2.07
N GLU A 5 -13.01 29.53 2.53
CA GLU A 5 -12.29 30.27 3.58
C GLU A 5 -11.37 31.36 2.98
N GLY A 6 -11.01 31.25 1.70
CA GLY A 6 -10.20 32.23 0.96
C GLY A 6 -9.13 31.56 0.09
N PRO A 7 -8.46 32.30 -0.81
CA PRO A 7 -7.32 31.80 -1.57
C PRO A 7 -6.05 31.83 -0.70
N PHE A 8 -6.01 31.06 0.38
CA PHE A 8 -4.82 30.97 1.22
C PHE A 8 -3.77 30.08 0.56
N ASP A 9 -2.56 30.62 0.43
CA ASP A 9 -1.36 29.89 0.06
C ASP A 9 -0.28 30.16 1.11
N PHE A 10 0.06 29.13 1.89
CA PHE A 10 1.08 29.23 2.93
C PHE A 10 2.47 28.81 2.44
N SER A 11 2.62 28.47 1.15
CA SER A 11 3.94 28.12 0.59
C SER A 11 4.94 29.28 0.74
N GLU A 12 4.47 30.53 0.70
CA GLU A 12 5.30 31.73 0.93
C GLU A 12 5.86 31.83 2.35
N LEU A 13 5.28 31.13 3.34
CA LEU A 13 5.79 31.10 4.72
C LEU A 13 6.94 30.11 4.91
N LEU A 14 7.15 29.19 3.97
CA LEU A 14 8.14 28.13 4.05
C LEU A 14 9.31 28.45 3.13
N LEU A 15 10.52 28.44 3.69
CA LEU A 15 11.73 28.53 2.88
C LEU A 15 11.98 27.17 2.20
N GLU A 16 12.44 27.20 0.95
CA GLU A 16 12.72 25.99 0.14
C GLU A 16 13.62 24.98 0.89
N GLU A 17 14.62 25.50 1.62
CA GLU A 17 15.56 24.70 2.41
C GLU A 17 14.91 23.93 3.57
N HIS A 18 13.71 24.33 4.02
CA HIS A 18 12.97 23.67 5.10
C HIS A 18 11.98 22.61 4.60
N LEU A 19 11.57 22.65 3.33
CA LEU A 19 10.51 21.79 2.80
C LEU A 19 10.88 20.31 2.91
N GLN A 20 12.08 19.94 2.45
CA GLN A 20 12.52 18.56 2.49
C GLN A 20 12.75 18.04 3.92
N PRO A 21 13.45 18.74 4.83
CA PRO A 21 13.59 18.31 6.22
C PRO A 21 12.25 18.11 6.94
N LEU A 22 11.28 19.01 6.73
CA LEU A 22 9.94 18.88 7.33
C LEU A 22 9.20 17.65 6.78
N ALA A 23 9.25 17.43 5.47
CA ALA A 23 8.65 16.25 4.85
C ALA A 23 9.31 14.95 5.33
N GLU A 24 10.65 14.93 5.46
CA GLU A 24 11.38 13.76 5.94
C GLU A 24 11.07 13.44 7.41
N LEU A 25 10.86 14.45 8.25
CA LEU A 25 10.43 14.27 9.63
C LEU A 25 9.02 13.68 9.72
N ASP A 26 8.07 14.18 8.93
CA ASP A 26 6.71 13.62 8.86
C ASP A 26 6.70 12.19 8.29
N ASP A 27 7.52 11.95 7.26
CA ASP A 27 7.68 10.62 6.68
C ASP A 27 8.30 9.64 7.68
N ALA A 28 9.21 10.07 8.55
CA ALA A 28 9.77 9.23 9.60
C ALA A 28 8.70 8.75 10.59
N ASP A 29 7.78 9.62 11.02
CA ASP A 29 6.64 9.24 11.87
C ASP A 29 5.78 8.17 11.19
N SER A 30 5.41 8.40 9.93
CA SER A 30 4.58 7.45 9.19
C SER A 30 5.29 6.12 8.93
N PHE A 31 6.59 6.15 8.62
CA PHE A 31 7.41 4.96 8.37
C PHE A 31 7.46 4.05 9.60
N TYR A 32 7.75 4.61 10.77
CA TYR A 32 7.85 3.84 12.02
C TYR A 32 6.49 3.52 12.65
N GLY A 33 5.49 4.37 12.50
CA GLY A 33 4.18 4.17 13.14
C GLY A 33 3.21 3.34 12.30
N ARG A 34 3.32 3.37 10.97
CA ARG A 34 2.30 2.86 10.04
C ARG A 34 2.87 2.22 8.76
N GLY A 35 4.19 2.29 8.57
CA GLY A 35 4.90 1.72 7.42
C GLY A 35 5.64 0.43 7.79
N PRO A 36 6.66 0.03 6.99
CA PRO A 36 7.37 -1.22 7.18
C PRO A 36 8.34 -1.23 8.35
N ALA A 37 8.67 -0.05 8.91
CA ALA A 37 9.47 0.11 10.13
C ALA A 37 10.76 -0.75 10.13
N PHE A 38 10.91 -1.65 11.11
CA PHE A 38 12.12 -2.41 11.34
C PHE A 38 12.09 -3.80 10.69
N ALA A 39 13.23 -4.21 10.16
CA ALA A 39 13.39 -5.52 9.54
C ALA A 39 13.19 -6.63 10.59
N GLY A 40 12.39 -7.64 10.24
CA GLY A 40 12.06 -8.75 11.13
C GLY A 40 10.90 -8.49 12.08
N ASP A 41 10.23 -7.33 11.98
CA ASP A 41 9.00 -7.03 12.70
C ASP A 41 7.90 -6.62 11.71
N ASP A 42 6.66 -6.94 12.06
CA ASP A 42 5.46 -6.64 11.28
C ASP A 42 4.39 -5.91 12.10
N ILE A 43 4.66 -5.56 13.36
CA ILE A 43 3.65 -5.05 14.30
C ILE A 43 2.86 -3.84 13.78
N THR A 44 3.49 -2.98 12.99
CA THR A 44 2.91 -1.75 12.44
C THR A 44 1.92 -2.01 11.31
N TYR A 45 2.03 -3.14 10.59
CA TYR A 45 1.23 -3.42 9.40
C TYR A 45 0.51 -4.78 9.41
N ARG A 46 0.85 -5.71 10.31
CA ARG A 46 0.26 -7.07 10.40
C ARG A 46 -1.27 -7.08 10.45
N LEU A 47 -1.87 -6.08 11.10
CA LEU A 47 -3.33 -5.99 11.20
C LEU A 47 -4.03 -5.80 9.84
N ALA A 48 -3.34 -5.28 8.82
CA ALA A 48 -3.87 -5.17 7.47
C ALA A 48 -4.21 -6.53 6.85
N GLY A 49 -3.61 -7.62 7.33
CA GLY A 49 -3.93 -8.98 6.90
C GLY A 49 -5.41 -9.35 7.06
N ARG A 50 -6.13 -8.75 8.02
CA ARG A 50 -7.59 -8.96 8.15
C ARG A 50 -8.37 -8.36 6.97
N LEU A 51 -7.97 -7.18 6.52
CA LEU A 51 -8.57 -6.55 5.36
C LEU A 51 -8.22 -7.33 4.08
N VAL A 52 -6.98 -7.81 3.96
CA VAL A 52 -6.55 -8.66 2.84
C VAL A 52 -7.33 -9.97 2.79
N ALA A 53 -7.59 -10.61 3.95
CA ALA A 53 -8.43 -11.80 4.01
C ALA A 53 -9.85 -11.52 3.52
N ASP A 54 -10.49 -10.44 3.97
CA ASP A 54 -11.82 -10.04 3.49
C ASP A 54 -11.82 -9.69 1.98
N MET A 55 -10.75 -9.07 1.47
CA MET A 55 -10.59 -8.82 0.03
C MET A 55 -10.49 -10.12 -0.78
N LEU A 56 -9.71 -11.10 -0.30
CA LEU A 56 -9.59 -12.42 -0.95
C LEU A 56 -10.90 -13.19 -0.91
N ASP A 57 -11.59 -13.20 0.24
CA ASP A 57 -12.90 -13.86 0.38
C ASP A 57 -13.92 -13.27 -0.60
N LYS A 58 -13.94 -11.94 -0.78
CA LYS A 58 -14.81 -11.28 -1.77
C LYS A 58 -14.39 -11.53 -3.22
N ALA A 59 -13.11 -11.69 -3.50
CA ALA A 59 -12.63 -12.02 -4.84
C ALA A 59 -13.01 -13.45 -5.25
N GLU A 60 -12.98 -14.39 -4.31
CA GLU A 60 -13.32 -15.79 -4.56
C GLU A 60 -14.83 -16.05 -4.52
N GLN A 61 -15.54 -15.36 -3.61
CA GLN A 61 -16.97 -15.53 -3.38
C GLN A 61 -17.66 -14.16 -3.42
N PRO A 62 -17.88 -13.61 -4.64
CA PRO A 62 -18.47 -12.29 -4.80
C PRO A 62 -19.92 -12.21 -4.31
N ASN A 63 -20.61 -13.33 -4.10
CA ASN A 63 -21.98 -13.40 -3.58
C ASN A 63 -22.97 -12.47 -4.33
N GLY A 64 -22.86 -12.43 -5.67
CA GLY A 64 -23.71 -11.62 -6.54
C GLY A 64 -23.26 -10.16 -6.71
N TYR A 65 -22.23 -9.71 -6.01
CA TYR A 65 -21.66 -8.36 -6.17
C TYR A 65 -20.62 -8.32 -7.29
N VAL A 66 -20.64 -7.26 -8.08
CA VAL A 66 -19.62 -7.00 -9.12
C VAL A 66 -18.45 -6.15 -8.63
N ALA A 67 -18.60 -5.49 -7.47
CA ALA A 67 -17.57 -4.68 -6.84
C ALA A 67 -17.82 -4.54 -5.33
N SER A 68 -16.74 -4.35 -4.56
CA SER A 68 -16.78 -3.96 -3.15
C SER A 68 -15.90 -2.73 -2.96
N LEU A 69 -16.51 -1.59 -2.62
CA LEU A 69 -15.83 -0.31 -2.47
C LEU A 69 -15.71 0.05 -0.98
N ARG A 70 -14.49 0.34 -0.51
CA ARG A 70 -14.22 0.71 0.87
C ARG A 70 -13.56 2.09 0.90
N PHE A 71 -14.11 2.99 1.72
CA PHE A 71 -13.55 4.32 1.96
C PHE A 71 -12.98 4.37 3.37
N THR A 72 -11.74 4.82 3.50
CA THR A 72 -11.00 4.76 4.76
C THR A 72 -9.97 5.89 4.85
N HIS A 73 -8.98 5.72 5.72
CA HIS A 73 -7.98 6.72 6.06
C HIS A 73 -6.57 6.26 5.67
N ALA A 74 -5.62 7.20 5.68
CA ALA A 74 -4.22 6.91 5.45
C ALA A 74 -3.67 5.85 6.42
N GLN A 75 -4.17 5.81 7.66
CA GLN A 75 -3.81 4.84 8.69
C GLN A 75 -4.20 3.39 8.33
N VAL A 76 -5.09 3.18 7.36
CA VAL A 76 -5.40 1.84 6.83
C VAL A 76 -4.61 1.57 5.55
N LEU A 77 -4.45 2.58 4.69
CA LEU A 77 -3.78 2.39 3.41
C LEU A 77 -2.27 2.16 3.53
N MET A 78 -1.58 2.90 4.41
CA MET A 78 -0.14 2.76 4.65
C MET A 78 0.24 1.33 5.09
N PRO A 79 -0.38 0.75 6.14
CA PRO A 79 -0.08 -0.63 6.53
C PRO A 79 -0.57 -1.64 5.48
N LEU A 80 -1.66 -1.37 4.76
CA LEU A 80 -2.08 -2.22 3.64
C LEU A 80 -1.01 -2.27 2.54
N ALA A 81 -0.44 -1.13 2.15
CA ALA A 81 0.61 -1.09 1.13
C ALA A 81 1.89 -1.82 1.57
N ALA A 82 2.29 -1.66 2.84
CA ALA A 82 3.40 -2.41 3.42
C ALA A 82 3.12 -3.92 3.45
N PHE A 83 1.94 -4.32 3.91
CA PHE A 83 1.51 -5.73 4.00
C PHE A 83 1.45 -6.41 2.62
N LEU A 84 0.99 -5.69 1.59
CA LEU A 84 0.91 -6.21 0.22
C LEU A 84 2.28 -6.26 -0.49
N GLY A 85 3.33 -5.77 0.15
CA GLY A 85 4.67 -5.74 -0.43
C GLY A 85 4.81 -4.77 -1.60
N ILE A 86 4.07 -3.67 -1.59
CA ILE A 86 4.13 -2.66 -2.67
C ILE A 86 5.51 -1.99 -2.63
N ALA A 87 6.19 -1.96 -3.78
CA ALA A 87 7.51 -1.36 -3.90
C ALA A 87 7.52 0.12 -3.49
N GLY A 88 8.49 0.50 -2.66
CA GLY A 88 8.59 1.82 -2.03
C GLY A 88 7.69 1.99 -0.81
N ALA A 89 6.87 1.00 -0.45
CA ALA A 89 6.00 1.01 0.73
C ALA A 89 6.31 -0.14 1.71
N SER A 90 7.17 -1.09 1.35
CA SER A 90 7.34 -2.34 2.11
C SER A 90 8.77 -2.65 2.51
N GLU A 91 9.72 -1.77 2.21
CA GLU A 91 11.14 -1.96 2.50
C GLU A 91 11.46 -1.55 3.95
N PRO A 92 11.73 -2.51 4.85
CA PRO A 92 12.07 -2.19 6.23
C PRO A 92 13.53 -1.76 6.35
N LEU A 93 13.87 -1.15 7.49
CA LEU A 93 15.26 -0.82 7.83
C LEU A 93 15.78 -1.69 8.97
N PRO A 94 17.08 -2.03 9.01
CA PRO A 94 17.69 -2.60 10.21
C PRO A 94 17.51 -1.65 11.41
N GLN A 95 17.35 -2.19 12.62
CA GLN A 95 17.19 -1.38 13.84
C GLN A 95 18.36 -0.41 14.10
N SER A 96 19.56 -0.72 13.58
CA SER A 96 20.75 0.12 13.68
C SER A 96 20.78 1.29 12.68
N VAL A 97 19.82 1.36 11.73
CA VAL A 97 19.77 2.37 10.68
C VAL A 97 18.56 3.26 10.90
N LEU A 98 18.81 4.54 11.14
CA LEU A 98 17.73 5.54 11.22
C LEU A 98 17.13 5.77 9.84
N TYR A 99 15.81 5.98 9.84
CA TYR A 99 15.08 6.44 8.66
C TYR A 99 15.69 7.75 8.16
N SER A 100 15.95 7.77 6.86
CA SER A 100 16.23 8.99 6.13
C SER A 100 15.88 8.79 4.67
N TYR A 101 15.76 9.88 3.92
CA TYR A 101 15.52 9.85 2.49
C TYR A 101 16.63 9.17 1.68
N LYS A 102 17.83 9.07 2.27
CA LYS A 102 18.99 8.36 1.70
C LYS A 102 18.92 6.85 1.92
N ASN A 103 18.36 6.42 3.05
CA ASN A 103 18.40 5.02 3.46
C ASN A 103 17.11 4.26 3.11
N SER A 104 15.99 4.96 2.91
CA SER A 104 14.68 4.36 2.64
C SER A 104 13.98 4.98 1.42
N PRO A 105 13.32 4.16 0.58
CA PRO A 105 12.50 4.64 -0.53
C PRO A 105 11.14 5.18 -0.08
N TRP A 106 10.71 4.91 1.16
CA TRP A 106 9.39 5.29 1.67
C TRP A 106 9.15 6.79 1.61
N ARG A 107 8.04 7.20 1.01
CA ARG A 107 7.52 8.57 1.05
C ARG A 107 6.01 8.54 1.26
N SER A 108 5.48 9.12 2.32
CA SER A 108 4.03 9.10 2.59
C SER A 108 3.24 9.73 1.43
N ALA A 109 3.78 10.79 0.81
CA ALA A 109 3.19 11.43 -0.36
C ALA A 109 3.10 10.52 -1.60
N LYS A 110 3.87 9.44 -1.68
CA LYS A 110 3.79 8.42 -2.74
C LYS A 110 2.98 7.20 -2.31
N VAL A 111 3.11 6.80 -1.05
CA VAL A 111 2.42 5.62 -0.52
C VAL A 111 0.93 5.89 -0.30
N SER A 112 0.62 7.04 0.29
CA SER A 112 -0.73 7.45 0.72
C SER A 112 -0.98 8.95 0.50
N PRO A 113 -0.91 9.46 -0.75
CA PRO A 113 -1.39 10.80 -1.07
C PRO A 113 -2.89 10.99 -0.74
N MET A 114 -3.40 12.21 -0.89
CA MET A 114 -4.83 12.45 -0.83
C MET A 114 -5.57 11.61 -1.90
N ALA A 115 -6.67 10.95 -1.51
CA ALA A 115 -7.44 10.02 -2.34
C ALA A 115 -6.66 8.79 -2.84
N ALA A 116 -5.57 8.45 -2.15
CA ALA A 116 -4.80 7.24 -2.40
C ALA A 116 -5.66 5.98 -2.33
N ASN A 117 -5.35 5.00 -3.20
CA ASN A 117 -6.17 3.81 -3.37
C ASN A 117 -5.34 2.58 -3.74
N VAL A 118 -5.86 1.41 -3.31
CA VAL A 118 -5.44 0.08 -3.77
C VAL A 118 -6.67 -0.59 -4.34
N GLN A 119 -6.53 -1.15 -5.54
CA GLN A 119 -7.64 -1.79 -6.26
C GLN A 119 -7.19 -3.19 -6.69
N TRP A 120 -8.06 -4.17 -6.49
CA TRP A 120 -7.87 -5.52 -7.03
C TRP A 120 -8.92 -5.78 -8.09
N GLU A 121 -8.45 -6.08 -9.28
CA GLU A 121 -9.30 -6.48 -10.40
C GLU A 121 -9.28 -7.99 -10.51
N VAL A 122 -10.47 -8.59 -10.58
CA VAL A 122 -10.65 -10.03 -10.50
C VAL A 122 -11.16 -10.56 -11.83
N TYR A 123 -10.49 -11.58 -12.35
CA TYR A 123 -10.76 -12.20 -13.64
C TYR A 123 -10.95 -13.71 -13.46
N ARG A 124 -11.65 -14.32 -14.41
CA ARG A 124 -11.73 -15.78 -14.55
C ARG A 124 -11.10 -16.17 -15.88
N ASN A 125 -10.12 -17.07 -15.87
CA ASN A 125 -9.53 -17.59 -17.11
C ASN A 125 -10.34 -18.77 -17.66
N ALA A 126 -9.90 -19.34 -18.79
CA ALA A 126 -10.55 -20.48 -19.43
C ALA A 126 -10.55 -21.76 -18.56
N ASP A 127 -9.56 -21.91 -17.68
CA ASP A 127 -9.43 -23.02 -16.73
C ASP A 127 -10.23 -22.78 -15.44
N ASN A 128 -11.08 -21.76 -15.42
CA ASN A 128 -11.90 -21.35 -14.27
C ASN A 128 -11.08 -20.92 -13.03
N LEU A 129 -9.83 -20.52 -13.21
CA LEU A 129 -8.99 -19.95 -12.17
C LEU A 129 -9.36 -18.48 -11.92
N THR A 130 -9.45 -18.12 -10.64
CA THR A 130 -9.58 -16.72 -10.20
C THR A 130 -8.21 -16.06 -10.25
N LEU A 131 -8.04 -15.11 -11.17
CA LEU A 131 -6.85 -14.30 -11.33
C LEU A 131 -7.08 -12.90 -10.77
N ILE A 132 -6.12 -12.39 -10.02
CA ILE A 132 -6.18 -11.09 -9.36
C ILE A 132 -5.01 -10.23 -9.84
N ARG A 133 -5.32 -9.00 -10.26
CA ARG A 133 -4.35 -7.95 -10.59
C ARG A 133 -4.49 -6.79 -9.61
N MET A 134 -3.37 -6.24 -9.13
CA MET A 134 -3.36 -5.11 -8.21
C MET A 134 -2.98 -3.81 -8.90
N LEU A 135 -3.72 -2.75 -8.59
CA LEU A 135 -3.38 -1.37 -8.89
C LEU A 135 -3.11 -0.60 -7.60
N HIS A 136 -2.06 0.23 -7.59
CA HIS A 136 -1.79 1.22 -6.55
C HIS A 136 -1.81 2.60 -7.20
N HIS A 137 -2.74 3.46 -6.75
CA HIS A 137 -3.07 4.74 -7.40
C HIS A 137 -3.27 4.57 -8.92
N GLU A 138 -4.12 3.61 -9.29
CA GLU A 138 -4.50 3.31 -10.68
C GLU A 138 -3.34 2.80 -11.58
N ARG A 139 -2.18 2.47 -11.00
CA ARG A 139 -1.04 1.91 -11.73
C ARG A 139 -0.82 0.45 -11.35
N GLU A 140 -0.59 -0.40 -12.36
CA GLU A 140 -0.27 -1.81 -12.15
C GLU A 140 0.97 -1.96 -11.26
N THR A 141 0.84 -2.79 -10.23
CA THR A 141 1.94 -3.13 -9.33
C THR A 141 1.95 -4.62 -9.04
N ALA A 142 3.14 -5.15 -8.79
CA ALA A 142 3.31 -6.53 -8.34
C ALA A 142 2.95 -6.66 -6.86
N PHE A 143 2.50 -7.84 -6.48
CA PHE A 143 2.50 -8.27 -5.07
C PHE A 143 3.94 -8.61 -4.68
N GLY A 144 4.36 -8.18 -3.50
CA GLY A 144 5.72 -8.41 -3.01
C GLY A 144 5.89 -9.73 -2.25
N GLY A 145 6.98 -9.82 -1.49
CA GLY A 145 7.28 -10.97 -0.64
C GLY A 145 7.57 -12.25 -1.44
N THR A 146 6.87 -13.33 -1.11
CA THR A 146 7.06 -14.65 -1.74
C THR A 146 6.01 -14.98 -2.80
N CYS A 147 5.14 -14.01 -3.14
CA CYS A 147 4.08 -14.18 -4.12
C CYS A 147 4.65 -14.37 -5.53
N GLN A 148 4.20 -15.40 -6.24
CA GLN A 148 4.62 -15.73 -7.59
C GLN A 148 3.53 -15.35 -8.61
N PRO A 149 3.85 -14.59 -9.66
CA PRO A 149 2.87 -14.28 -10.68
C PRO A 149 2.47 -15.54 -11.46
N TYR A 150 1.24 -15.53 -11.96
CA TYR A 150 0.74 -16.54 -12.89
C TYR A 150 1.63 -16.60 -14.14
N THR A 151 1.91 -17.81 -14.62
CA THR A 151 2.85 -18.09 -15.71
C THR A 151 2.59 -17.21 -16.94
N GLY A 152 3.64 -16.56 -17.44
CA GLY A 152 3.56 -15.68 -18.61
C GLY A 152 2.97 -14.29 -18.32
N SER A 153 2.71 -13.97 -17.06
CA SER A 153 2.24 -12.64 -16.63
C SER A 153 3.24 -11.98 -15.67
N ARG A 154 3.13 -10.64 -15.54
CA ARG A 154 3.89 -9.86 -14.56
C ARG A 154 3.05 -9.45 -13.33
N PHE A 155 1.73 -9.31 -13.52
CA PHE A 155 0.84 -8.67 -12.53
C PHE A 155 -0.40 -9.49 -12.18
N PHE A 156 -0.59 -10.66 -12.78
CA PHE A 156 -1.70 -11.54 -12.44
C PHE A 156 -1.24 -12.62 -11.49
N TYR A 157 -2.03 -12.90 -10.46
CA TYR A 157 -1.76 -13.92 -9.45
C TYR A 157 -3.01 -14.75 -9.24
N THR A 158 -2.89 -16.05 -8.98
CA THR A 158 -4.07 -16.85 -8.63
C THR A 158 -4.51 -16.52 -7.21
N SER A 159 -5.81 -16.61 -6.92
CA SER A 159 -6.29 -16.40 -5.55
C SER A 159 -5.68 -17.38 -4.54
N SER A 160 -5.46 -18.64 -4.98
CA SER A 160 -4.78 -19.67 -4.19
C SER A 160 -3.33 -19.30 -3.84
N GLU A 161 -2.61 -18.69 -4.78
CA GLU A 161 -1.24 -18.22 -4.57
C GLU A 161 -1.22 -17.02 -3.62
N LEU A 162 -2.14 -16.07 -3.79
CA LEU A 162 -2.25 -14.92 -2.89
C LEU A 162 -2.62 -15.34 -1.46
N ARG A 163 -3.49 -16.34 -1.28
CA ARG A 163 -3.74 -16.93 0.05
C ARG A 163 -2.46 -17.52 0.65
N ARG A 164 -1.72 -18.32 -0.13
CA ARG A 164 -0.47 -18.96 0.32
C ARG A 164 0.58 -17.94 0.76
N CYS A 165 0.78 -16.88 -0.02
CA CYS A 165 1.88 -15.95 0.21
C CYS A 165 1.52 -14.80 1.17
N LEU A 166 0.24 -14.40 1.29
CA LEU A 166 -0.18 -13.26 2.11
C LEU A 166 -0.82 -13.65 3.46
N LEU A 167 -1.38 -14.87 3.60
CA LEU A 167 -2.14 -15.28 4.79
C LEU A 167 -1.61 -16.60 5.39
N PRO A 168 -0.37 -16.63 5.91
CA PRO A 168 0.19 -17.81 6.56
C PRO A 168 -0.56 -18.23 7.84
#